data_AF-X0TU79-F1
#
_entry.id   AF-X0TU79-F1
#
_cell.length_a   1.000
_cell.length_b   1.000
_cell.length_c   1.000
_cell.angle_alpha   90.00
_cell.angle_beta   90.00
_cell.angle_gamma   90.00
#
_symmetry.space_group_name_H-M   'P 1'
#
loop_
_entity.id
_entity.type
_entity.pdbx_description
1 polymer ?
#
loop_
_entity_poly.entity_id
_entity_poly.type
_entity_poly.pdbx_seq_one_letter_code
_entity_poly.pdbx_strand_id
1 'polypeptide(L)'
;AVMAVHLYGLPCDMDSLVRICEEHKLLLIEDCAEGFGTYYRGQHVGTFGDIATFSFFGNKTITTGEGGMVVAKDKAVIERAYHLKNQGVS
;
A
#
# COMPACT_ATOMS: atom_id res chain seq x y z
N ALA A 1 -0.41 13.39 -4.27
CA ALA A 1 -0.41 11.92 -4.21
C ALA A 1 -1.81 11.43 -4.55
N VAL A 2 -1.94 10.21 -5.06
CA VAL A 2 -3.19 9.51 -5.33
C VAL A 2 -3.22 8.25 -4.46
N MET A 3 -4.39 7.92 -3.90
CA MET A 3 -4.59 6.69 -3.13
C MET A 3 -5.51 5.74 -3.90
N ALA A 4 -5.01 4.56 -4.23
CA ALA A 4 -5.75 3.49 -4.92
C ALA A 4 -6.25 2.48 -3.89
N VAL A 5 -7.58 2.36 -3.72
CA VAL A 5 -8.17 1.45 -2.74
C VAL A 5 -8.65 0.18 -3.43
N HIS A 6 -8.03 -0.98 -3.13
CA HIS A 6 -8.44 -2.28 -3.68
C HIS A 6 -9.61 -2.86 -2.89
N LEU A 7 -10.76 -2.24 -3.08
CA LEU A 7 -11.97 -2.51 -2.31
C LEU A 7 -12.43 -3.96 -2.51
N TYR A 8 -12.72 -4.65 -1.41
CA TYR A 8 -13.16 -6.05 -1.39
C TYR A 8 -12.24 -7.02 -2.14
N GLY A 9 -10.93 -6.71 -2.21
CA GLY A 9 -9.95 -7.52 -2.94
C GLY A 9 -10.05 -7.38 -4.46
N LEU A 10 -10.85 -6.45 -4.98
CA LEU A 10 -10.85 -6.12 -6.39
C LEU A 10 -9.72 -5.11 -6.68
N PRO A 11 -8.72 -5.48 -7.50
CA PRO A 11 -7.64 -4.56 -7.84
C PRO A 11 -8.19 -3.37 -8.64
N CYS A 12 -7.64 -2.18 -8.39
CA CYS A 12 -7.88 -1.03 -9.26
C CYS A 12 -7.24 -1.27 -10.63
N ASP A 13 -7.58 -0.42 -11.62
CA ASP A 13 -6.85 -0.41 -12.88
C ASP A 13 -5.45 0.21 -12.70
N MET A 14 -4.49 -0.64 -12.33
CA MET A 14 -3.15 -0.19 -11.93
C MET A 14 -2.36 0.40 -13.09
N ASP A 15 -2.51 -0.09 -14.32
CA ASP A 15 -1.85 0.49 -15.49
C ASP A 15 -2.25 1.96 -15.69
N SER A 16 -3.54 2.26 -15.59
CA SER A 16 -4.04 3.63 -15.75
C SER A 16 -3.61 4.54 -14.61
N LEU A 17 -3.64 4.04 -13.37
CA LEU A 17 -3.25 4.82 -12.19
C LEU A 17 -1.75 5.12 -12.16
N VAL A 18 -0.90 4.14 -12.46
CA VAL A 18 0.55 4.33 -12.57
C VAL A 18 0.85 5.38 -13.63
N ARG A 19 0.27 5.24 -14.83
CA ARG A 19 0.48 6.21 -15.92
C ARG A 19 0.10 7.64 -15.52
N ILE A 20 -1.08 7.84 -14.93
CA ILE A 20 -1.54 9.17 -14.49
C ILE A 20 -0.62 9.76 -13.42
N CYS A 21 -0.19 8.95 -12.45
CA CYS A 21 0.71 9.39 -11.40
C CYS A 21 2.09 9.80 -11.94
N GLU A 22 2.65 9.02 -12.88
CA GLU A 22 3.91 9.35 -13.55
C GLU A 22 3.81 10.66 -14.36
N GLU A 23 2.76 10.82 -15.18
CA GLU A 23 2.53 12.01 -16.00
C GLU A 23 2.44 13.29 -15.17
N HIS A 24 1.74 13.22 -14.04
CA HIS A 24 1.54 14.36 -13.15
C HIS A 24 2.57 14.48 -12.03
N LYS A 25 3.60 13.61 -11.99
CA LYS A 25 4.62 13.55 -10.93
C LYS A 25 4.00 13.45 -9.53
N LEU A 26 2.96 12.64 -9.39
CA LEU A 26 2.27 12.38 -8.14
C LEU A 26 2.72 11.03 -7.56
N LEU A 27 2.91 10.99 -6.24
CA LEU A 27 3.09 9.70 -5.54
C LEU A 27 1.82 8.87 -5.64
N LEU A 28 1.97 7.55 -5.83
CA LEU A 28 0.89 6.56 -5.79
C LEU A 28 0.97 5.74 -4.50
N ILE A 29 -0.11 5.73 -3.73
CA ILE A 29 -0.24 4.91 -2.52
C ILE A 29 -1.32 3.86 -2.77
N GLU A 30 -1.02 2.60 -2.54
CA GLU A 30 -2.01 1.52 -2.59
C GLU A 30 -2.56 1.25 -1.18
N ASP A 31 -3.86 1.43 -0.99
CA ASP A 31 -4.56 0.89 0.18
C ASP A 31 -4.99 -0.55 -0.13
N CYS A 32 -4.22 -1.48 0.44
CA CYS A 32 -4.40 -2.91 0.34
C CYS A 32 -5.03 -3.49 1.61
N ALA A 33 -5.75 -2.71 2.42
CA ALA A 33 -6.44 -3.19 3.61
C ALA A 33 -7.33 -4.41 3.35
N GLU A 34 -7.90 -4.51 2.14
CA GLU A 34 -8.72 -5.65 1.68
C GLU A 34 -8.08 -6.39 0.49
N GLY A 35 -6.84 -6.06 0.14
CA GLY A 35 -6.15 -6.54 -1.06
C GLY A 35 -5.10 -7.63 -0.82
N PHE A 36 -4.91 -8.12 0.42
CA PHE A 36 -3.86 -9.11 0.72
C PHE A 36 -4.04 -10.38 -0.13
N GLY A 37 -3.01 -10.75 -0.89
CA GLY A 37 -3.02 -11.91 -1.80
C GLY A 37 -3.68 -11.67 -3.17
N THR A 38 -4.23 -10.47 -3.42
CA THR A 38 -4.82 -10.11 -4.72
C THR A 38 -3.74 -9.90 -5.77
N TYR A 39 -4.07 -10.24 -7.02
CA TYR A 39 -3.21 -10.03 -8.19
C TYR A 39 -3.86 -9.08 -9.20
N TYR A 40 -3.05 -8.22 -9.79
CA TYR A 40 -3.35 -7.52 -11.05
C TYR A 40 -2.32 -7.99 -12.08
N ARG A 41 -2.77 -8.61 -13.17
CA ARG A 41 -1.92 -9.12 -14.26
C ARG A 41 -0.72 -9.97 -13.80
N GLY A 42 -0.93 -10.83 -12.79
CA GLY A 42 0.09 -11.75 -12.27
C GLY A 42 1.07 -11.12 -11.27
N GLN A 43 0.96 -9.83 -10.99
CA GLN A 43 1.72 -9.14 -9.94
C GLN A 43 0.81 -8.82 -8.75
N HIS A 44 1.32 -8.97 -7.53
CA HIS A 44 0.54 -8.68 -6.32
C HIS A 44 0.22 -7.19 -6.21
N VAL A 45 -1.02 -6.87 -5.82
CA VAL A 45 -1.33 -5.49 -5.38
C VAL A 45 -0.51 -5.14 -4.14
N GLY A 46 -0.24 -3.86 -3.97
CA GLY A 46 0.67 -3.32 -2.96
C GLY A 46 2.13 -3.31 -3.41
N THR A 47 2.40 -3.57 -4.70
CA THR A 47 3.75 -3.54 -5.29
C THR A 47 3.88 -2.60 -6.50
N PHE A 48 2.79 -1.92 -6.89
CA PHE A 48 2.76 -1.03 -8.04
C PHE A 48 3.07 0.42 -7.66
N GLY A 49 2.51 0.91 -6.56
CA GLY A 49 2.69 2.25 -6.04
C GLY A 49 4.06 2.48 -5.41
N ASP A 50 4.31 3.71 -4.96
CA ASP A 50 5.51 4.06 -4.20
C ASP A 50 5.46 3.48 -2.79
N ILE A 51 4.24 3.39 -2.24
CA ILE A 51 3.91 2.92 -0.89
C ILE A 51 2.65 2.06 -0.98
N ALA A 52 2.54 1.04 -0.15
CA ALA A 52 1.28 0.36 0.11
C ALA A 52 1.05 0.09 1.59
N THR A 53 -0.22 0.01 1.98
CA THR A 53 -0.64 -0.27 3.36
C THR A 53 -1.55 -1.47 3.44
N PHE A 54 -1.39 -2.28 4.48
CA PHE A 54 -2.25 -3.43 4.78
C PHE A 54 -2.86 -3.29 6.17
N SER A 55 -4.06 -3.85 6.34
CA SER A 55 -4.74 -3.97 7.61
C SER A 55 -4.77 -5.43 8.04
N PHE A 56 -4.57 -5.66 9.33
CA PHE A 56 -4.64 -6.98 9.96
C PHE A 56 -5.71 -7.01 11.07
N PHE A 57 -6.78 -6.22 10.93
CA PHE A 57 -7.94 -6.26 11.82
C PHE A 57 -8.64 -7.63 11.79
N GLY A 58 -9.48 -7.93 12.77
CA GLY A 58 -10.10 -9.24 12.98
C GLY A 58 -10.91 -9.79 11.80
N ASN A 59 -11.38 -8.94 10.88
CA ASN A 59 -12.14 -9.35 9.69
C ASN A 59 -11.32 -9.35 8.38
N LYS A 60 -10.00 -9.17 8.44
CA LYS A 60 -9.13 -9.16 7.25
C LYS A 60 -8.60 -10.55 6.92
N THR A 61 -8.20 -10.77 5.66
CA THR A 61 -7.72 -12.07 5.14
C THR A 61 -6.60 -12.69 5.98
N ILE A 62 -5.67 -11.86 6.43
CA ILE A 62 -4.67 -12.20 7.46
C ILE A 62 -4.89 -11.25 8.63
N THR A 63 -4.85 -11.76 9.86
CA THR A 63 -5.13 -10.98 11.06
C THR A 63 -4.06 -11.12 12.14
N THR A 64 -3.89 -10.05 12.92
CA THR A 64 -3.13 -10.00 14.16
C THR A 64 -4.04 -9.57 15.33
N GLY A 65 -5.36 -9.73 15.18
CA GLY A 65 -6.38 -9.11 16.03
C GLY A 65 -6.54 -7.63 15.67
N GLU A 66 -5.51 -6.85 15.96
CA GLU A 66 -5.32 -5.46 15.53
C GLU A 66 -3.93 -5.33 14.91
N GLY A 67 -3.80 -4.52 13.85
CA GLY A 67 -2.50 -4.28 13.25
C GLY A 67 -2.55 -3.76 11.83
N GLY A 68 -1.38 -3.43 11.31
CA GLY A 68 -1.18 -3.02 9.94
C GLY A 68 0.28 -3.07 9.54
N MET A 69 0.52 -2.90 8.25
CA MET A 69 1.85 -2.93 7.65
C MET A 69 1.98 -1.83 6.61
N VAL A 70 3.16 -1.23 6.54
CA VAL A 70 3.56 -0.33 5.46
C VAL A 70 4.67 -1.01 4.68
N VAL A 71 4.54 -1.05 3.37
CA VAL A 71 5.61 -1.41 2.44
C VAL A 71 5.88 -0.21 1.53
N ALA A 72 7.12 -0.02 1.11
CA ALA A 72 7.50 1.05 0.21
C ALA A 72 8.69 0.61 -0.65
N LYS A 73 8.79 1.19 -1.85
CA LYS A 73 9.92 0.94 -2.75
C LYS A 73 11.21 1.58 -2.26
N ASP A 74 11.10 2.79 -1.70
CA ASP A 74 12.24 3.52 -1.17
C ASP A 74 12.48 3.18 0.31
N LYS A 75 13.69 2.71 0.62
CA LYS A 75 14.14 2.40 1.98
C LYS A 75 14.06 3.63 2.89
N ALA A 76 14.34 4.83 2.38
CA ALA A 76 14.28 6.06 3.17
C ALA A 76 12.85 6.35 3.68
N VAL A 77 11.82 5.96 2.91
CA VAL A 77 10.42 6.07 3.33
C VAL A 77 10.12 5.11 4.47
N ILE A 78 10.63 3.88 4.41
CA ILE A 78 10.49 2.89 5.51
C ILE A 78 11.21 3.36 6.77
N GLU A 79 12.45 3.86 6.66
CA GLU A 79 13.22 4.41 7.78
C GLU A 79 12.47 5.57 8.43
N ARG A 80 11.91 6.47 7.63
CA ARG A 80 11.10 7.59 8.12
C ARG A 80 9.80 7.11 8.77
N ALA A 81 9.09 6.15 8.17
CA ALA A 81 7.87 5.60 8.75
C ALA A 81 8.14 4.92 10.10
N TYR A 82 9.25 4.19 10.21
CA TYR A 82 9.69 3.57 11.45
C TYR A 82 10.02 4.59 12.54
N HIS A 83 10.78 5.63 12.18
CA HIS A 83 11.09 6.76 13.08
C HIS A 83 9.81 7.43 13.60
N LEU A 84 8.86 7.74 12.72
CA LEU A 84 7.59 8.36 13.08
C LEU A 84 6.72 7.46 13.97
N LYS A 85 6.64 6.15 13.67
CA LYS A 85 5.94 5.16 14.50
C LYS A 85 6.51 5.12 15.92
N ASN A 86 7.82 5.27 16.06
CA ASN A 86 8.52 5.31 17.34
C ASN A 86 8.59 6.73 17.92
N GLN A 87 7.54 7.54 17.79
CA GLN A 87 7.47 8.89 18.40
C GLN A 87 8.61 9.84 18.00
N GLY A 88 9.32 9.56 16.91
CA GLY A 88 10.48 10.35 16.47
C GLY A 88 11.74 10.19 17.33
N VAL A 89 11.86 9.12 18.13
CA VAL A 89 13.00 8.94 19.06
C VAL A 89 14.08 7.95 18.59
N SER A 90 13.99 7.41 17.36
CA SER A 90 14.89 6.36 16.86
C SER A 90 15.62 6.71 15.57
#